data_AF-A0AAW1HSD7-F1
#
_entry.id   AF-A0AAW1HSD7-F1
#
_cell.length_a   1.000
_cell.length_b   1.000
_cell.length_c   1.000
_cell.angle_alpha   90.00
_cell.angle_beta   90.00
_cell.angle_gamma   90.00
#
_symmetry.space_group_name_H-M   'P 1'
#
loop_
_entity.id
_entity.type
_entity.pdbx_description
1 polymer ?
#
loop_
_entity_poly.entity_id
_entity_poly.type
_entity_poly.pdbx_seq_one_letter_code
_entity_poly.pdbx_strand_id
1 'polypeptide(L)'
;MGHSGGLHLKYLIFAVLLVFVKCWEFSKNAKISTRIVQTRYGRLQGLILPMDQHKYLKPIEVFLGVPYATPPIHSNRFSPTRTPSPWDGVRISDKLGAVCPQKLPDISNETEALEKMPKGRLEYLKRLLPYLKNQSEDCLYLNIYAPAQGKW
;
A
#
# COMPACT_ATOMS: atom_id res chain seq x y z
N MET A 1 44.57 17.88 -32.83
CA MET A 1 43.95 17.92 -31.48
C MET A 1 42.47 18.26 -31.65
N GLY A 2 41.58 17.25 -31.73
CA GLY A 2 40.16 17.45 -32.06
C GLY A 2 39.21 16.44 -31.42
N HIS A 3 39.58 15.86 -30.28
CA HIS A 3 38.87 14.71 -29.69
C HIS A 3 38.00 15.05 -28.46
N SER A 4 37.95 16.31 -27.99
CA SER A 4 37.27 16.66 -26.73
C SER A 4 35.76 16.98 -26.88
N GLY A 5 35.33 17.58 -28.00
CA GLY A 5 33.92 17.98 -28.21
C GLY A 5 32.93 16.81 -28.33
N GLY A 6 33.39 15.66 -28.85
CA GLY A 6 32.55 14.47 -29.00
C GLY A 6 32.21 13.78 -27.68
N LEU A 7 33.02 13.97 -26.62
CA LEU A 7 32.78 13.36 -25.32
C LEU A 7 31.69 14.12 -24.54
N HIS A 8 31.73 15.46 -24.60
CA HIS A 8 30.73 16.32 -23.95
C HIS A 8 29.32 16.12 -24.52
N LEU A 9 29.20 15.98 -25.84
CA LEU A 9 27.91 15.73 -26.51
C LEU A 9 27.34 14.35 -26.14
N LYS A 10 28.20 13.32 -26.00
CA LYS A 10 27.79 11.98 -25.54
C LYS A 10 27.28 11.98 -24.11
N TYR A 11 27.91 12.72 -23.20
CA TYR A 11 27.42 12.88 -21.82
C TYR A 11 26.08 13.59 -21.76
N LEU A 12 25.88 14.63 -22.58
CA LEU A 12 24.61 15.36 -22.64
C LEU A 12 23.47 14.45 -23.14
N ILE A 13 23.72 13.68 -24.20
CA ILE A 13 22.76 12.72 -24.75
C ILE A 13 22.43 11.63 -23.72
N PHE A 14 23.43 11.08 -23.04
CA PHE A 14 23.21 10.06 -22.01
C PHE A 14 22.42 10.59 -20.82
N ALA A 15 22.72 11.81 -20.34
CA ALA A 15 21.96 12.45 -19.27
C ALA A 15 20.49 12.70 -19.68
N VAL A 16 20.26 13.16 -20.91
CA VAL A 16 18.89 13.35 -21.45
C VAL A 16 18.15 12.00 -21.53
N LEU A 17 18.78 10.95 -22.05
CA LEU A 17 18.19 9.61 -22.10
C LEU A 17 17.86 9.07 -20.70
N LEU A 18 18.74 9.27 -19.71
CA LEU A 18 18.46 8.89 -18.32
C LEU A 18 17.26 9.65 -17.74
N VAL A 19 17.14 10.96 -18.02
CA VAL A 19 15.99 11.77 -17.61
C VAL A 19 14.71 11.28 -18.30
N PHE A 20 14.76 10.97 -19.60
CA PHE A 20 13.62 10.44 -20.35
C PHE A 20 13.16 9.07 -19.80
N VAL A 21 14.10 8.15 -19.54
CA VAL A 21 13.79 6.84 -18.94
C VAL A 21 13.18 7.00 -17.56
N LYS A 22 13.74 7.88 -16.72
CA LYS A 22 13.19 8.17 -15.38
C LYS A 22 11.79 8.80 -15.44
N CYS A 23 11.56 9.72 -16.38
CA CYS A 23 10.27 10.36 -16.56
C CYS A 23 9.20 9.36 -17.06
N TRP A 24 9.60 8.45 -17.96
CA TRP A 24 8.75 7.37 -18.44
C TRP A 24 8.37 6.39 -17.32
N GLU A 25 9.29 6.03 -16.43
CA GLU A 25 8.98 5.19 -15.26
C GLU A 25 8.08 5.88 -14.22
N PHE A 26 8.21 7.20 -14.07
CA PHE A 26 7.35 7.98 -13.18
C PHE A 26 5.90 7.99 -13.68
N SER A 27 5.71 8.18 -14.99
CA SER A 27 4.39 8.15 -15.62
C SER A 27 3.66 6.81 -15.44
N LYS A 28 4.38 5.68 -15.54
CA LYS A 28 3.80 4.34 -15.34
C LYS A 28 3.30 4.08 -13.92
N ASN A 29 3.79 4.80 -12.91
CA ASN A 29 3.43 4.60 -11.50
C ASN A 29 2.39 5.62 -11.00
N ALA A 30 1.81 6.43 -11.88
CA ALA A 30 0.78 7.38 -11.50
C ALA A 30 -0.49 6.63 -11.01
N LYS A 31 -0.73 6.66 -9.71
CA LYS A 31 -1.94 6.07 -9.13
C LYS A 31 -3.14 6.97 -9.41
N ILE A 32 -4.19 6.41 -9.99
CA ILE A 32 -5.46 7.13 -10.21
C ILE A 32 -6.16 7.28 -8.85
N SER A 33 -6.48 8.51 -8.45
CA SER A 33 -7.16 8.78 -7.18
C SER A 33 -8.68 8.70 -7.34
N THR A 34 -9.38 8.25 -6.29
CA THR A 34 -10.86 8.25 -6.29
C THR A 34 -11.42 9.67 -6.15
N ARG A 35 -12.74 9.77 -6.31
CA ARG A 35 -13.49 10.90 -5.75
C ARG A 35 -13.22 11.03 -4.24
N ILE A 36 -13.36 12.24 -3.72
CA ILE A 36 -13.33 12.47 -2.28
C ILE A 36 -14.67 12.01 -1.70
N VAL A 37 -14.62 11.13 -0.71
CA VAL A 37 -15.79 10.60 -0.01
C VAL A 37 -15.89 11.25 1.37
N GLN A 38 -17.04 11.86 1.67
CA GLN A 38 -17.33 12.40 2.99
C GLN A 38 -17.77 11.26 3.92
N THR A 39 -17.09 11.11 5.05
CA THR A 39 -17.53 10.23 6.14
C THR A 39 -17.99 11.06 7.35
N ARG A 40 -18.54 10.40 8.36
CA ARG A 40 -18.89 11.01 9.65
C ARG A 40 -17.68 11.57 10.42
N TYR A 41 -16.45 11.14 10.09
CA TYR A 41 -15.22 11.53 10.80
C TYR A 41 -14.32 12.46 9.96
N GLY A 42 -14.58 12.63 8.67
CA GLY A 42 -13.76 13.44 7.79
C GLY A 42 -13.79 12.97 6.34
N ARG A 43 -13.07 13.69 5.47
CA ARG A 43 -12.98 13.38 4.05
C ARG A 43 -11.88 12.36 3.77
N LEU A 44 -12.17 11.40 2.88
CA LEU A 44 -11.25 10.35 2.44
C LEU A 44 -11.02 10.42 0.95
N GLN A 45 -9.80 10.08 0.52
CA GLN A 45 -9.48 9.84 -0.88
C GLN A 45 -8.66 8.55 -0.98
N GLY A 46 -9.12 7.62 -1.79
CA GLY A 46 -8.48 6.34 -2.05
C GLY A 46 -7.83 6.27 -3.44
N LEU A 47 -7.69 5.07 -3.94
CA LEU A 47 -7.16 4.74 -5.27
C LEU A 47 -8.20 4.03 -6.14
N ILE A 48 -8.15 4.26 -7.45
CA ILE A 48 -8.85 3.41 -8.42
C ILE A 48 -7.87 2.32 -8.85
N LEU A 49 -8.26 1.06 -8.64
CA LEU A 49 -7.55 -0.08 -9.22
C LEU A 49 -8.22 -0.45 -10.55
N PRO A 50 -7.52 -0.28 -11.68
CA PRO A 50 -8.01 -0.74 -12.96
C PRO A 50 -8.01 -2.27 -12.99
N MET A 51 -9.03 -2.85 -13.63
CA MET A 51 -9.16 -4.30 -13.79
C MET A 51 -8.83 -4.73 -15.23
N ASP A 52 -7.82 -4.08 -15.84
CA ASP A 52 -7.48 -4.23 -17.26
C ASP A 52 -7.12 -5.66 -17.65
N GLN A 53 -6.57 -6.45 -16.70
CA GLN A 53 -6.28 -7.87 -16.89
C GLN A 53 -7.55 -8.75 -16.97
N HIS A 54 -8.71 -8.20 -16.59
CA HIS A 54 -9.98 -8.89 -16.55
C HIS A 54 -11.03 -8.12 -17.36
N LYS A 55 -11.14 -8.45 -18.65
CA LYS A 55 -11.95 -7.76 -19.67
C LYS A 55 -13.39 -7.39 -19.25
N TYR A 56 -14.00 -8.16 -18.36
CA TYR A 56 -15.41 -8.00 -17.96
C TYR A 56 -15.58 -7.34 -16.58
N LEU A 57 -14.48 -7.06 -15.87
CA LEU A 57 -14.55 -6.47 -14.54
C LEU A 57 -14.41 -4.96 -14.64
N LYS A 58 -15.27 -4.27 -13.90
CA LYS A 58 -15.21 -2.81 -13.76
C LYS A 58 -14.05 -2.45 -12.82
N PRO A 59 -13.45 -1.25 -12.98
CA PRO A 59 -12.51 -0.73 -11.99
C PRO A 59 -13.14 -0.69 -10.60
N ILE A 60 -12.30 -0.74 -9.57
CA ILE A 60 -12.75 -0.67 -8.18
C ILE A 60 -12.11 0.54 -7.49
N GLU A 61 -12.90 1.21 -6.65
CA GLU A 61 -12.43 2.20 -5.69
C GLU A 61 -11.93 1.48 -4.44
N VAL A 62 -10.71 1.80 -4.02
CA VAL A 62 -10.02 1.16 -2.91
C VAL A 62 -9.58 2.21 -1.90
N PHE A 63 -10.01 2.03 -0.66
CA PHE A 63 -9.63 2.87 0.47
C PHE A 63 -8.90 2.01 1.48
N LEU A 64 -7.59 2.23 1.63
CA LEU A 64 -6.73 1.46 2.51
C LEU A 64 -6.41 2.22 3.79
N GLY A 65 -6.26 1.51 4.91
CA GLY A 65 -5.81 2.11 6.16
C GLY A 65 -6.78 3.16 6.72
N VAL A 66 -8.10 2.93 6.59
CA VAL A 66 -9.14 3.83 7.11
C VAL A 66 -9.32 3.56 8.61
N PRO A 67 -9.06 4.54 9.51
CA PRO A 67 -9.23 4.33 10.94
C PRO A 67 -10.71 4.18 11.28
N TYR A 68 -11.06 3.14 12.03
CA TYR A 68 -12.45 2.90 12.46
C TYR A 68 -12.65 3.03 13.97
N ALA A 69 -11.56 3.15 14.74
CA ALA A 69 -11.58 3.32 16.19
C ALA A 69 -10.35 4.09 16.68
N THR A 70 -10.41 4.60 17.92
CA THR A 70 -9.23 5.15 18.62
C THR A 70 -8.20 4.05 18.89
N PRO A 71 -6.89 4.28 18.70
CA PRO A 71 -5.86 3.28 18.97
C PRO A 71 -5.89 2.78 20.43
N PRO A 72 -5.79 1.46 20.66
CA PRO A 72 -5.84 0.84 21.98
C PRO A 72 -4.46 0.89 22.69
N ILE A 73 -3.79 2.04 22.61
CA ILE A 73 -2.45 2.27 23.15
C ILE A 73 -2.53 2.83 24.58
N HIS A 74 -1.49 2.60 25.38
CA HIS A 74 -1.34 3.16 26.73
C HIS A 74 -2.58 2.89 27.61
N SER A 75 -3.23 3.96 28.11
CA SER A 75 -4.42 3.88 28.97
C SER A 75 -5.65 3.26 28.28
N ASN A 76 -5.67 3.17 26.95
CA ASN A 76 -6.76 2.55 26.22
C ASN A 76 -6.58 1.02 26.08
N ARG A 77 -5.45 0.46 26.51
CA ARG A 77 -5.24 -0.99 26.44
C ARG A 77 -6.24 -1.71 27.33
N PHE A 78 -6.79 -2.82 26.82
CA PHE A 78 -7.81 -3.63 27.50
C PHE A 78 -9.12 -2.89 27.84
N SER A 79 -9.31 -1.69 27.29
CA SER A 79 -10.56 -0.96 27.36
C SER A 79 -11.41 -1.19 26.09
N PRO A 80 -12.74 -1.03 26.16
CA PRO A 80 -13.57 -1.03 24.97
C PRO A 80 -13.11 0.02 23.93
N THR A 81 -13.25 -0.32 22.65
CA THR A 81 -12.90 0.61 21.58
C THR A 81 -13.83 1.82 21.55
N ARG A 82 -13.29 2.97 21.13
CA ARG A 82 -14.03 4.22 20.99
C ARG A 82 -14.00 4.68 19.53
N THR A 83 -14.94 5.54 19.17
CA THR A 83 -14.97 6.16 17.83
C THR A 83 -13.66 6.94 17.57
N PRO A 84 -13.12 6.89 16.35
CA PRO A 84 -11.90 7.62 16.02
C PRO A 84 -12.14 9.12 16.13
N SER A 85 -11.09 9.87 16.43
CA SER A 85 -11.13 11.32 16.36
C SER A 85 -11.40 11.76 14.92
N PRO A 86 -12.29 12.75 14.70
CA PRO A 86 -12.41 13.39 13.41
C PRO A 86 -11.08 13.98 12.95
N TRP A 87 -10.89 14.14 11.64
CA TRP A 87 -9.73 14.79 11.06
C TRP A 87 -10.13 15.92 10.10
N ASP A 88 -9.28 16.94 10.05
CA ASP A 88 -9.41 18.05 9.11
C ASP A 88 -8.82 17.71 7.75
N GLY A 89 -9.23 18.47 6.72
CA GLY A 89 -8.68 18.30 5.37
C GLY A 89 -9.20 17.04 4.67
N VAL A 90 -8.36 16.42 3.85
CA VAL A 90 -8.61 15.16 3.14
C VAL A 90 -7.53 14.17 3.55
N ARG A 91 -7.94 13.01 4.08
CA ARG A 91 -7.02 11.93 4.41
C ARG A 91 -6.82 11.02 3.20
N ILE A 92 -5.56 10.81 2.84
CA ILE A 92 -5.15 9.88 1.78
C ILE A 92 -5.14 8.45 2.34
N SER A 93 -5.94 7.58 1.75
CA SER A 93 -6.16 6.18 2.13
C SER A 93 -5.68 5.26 1.00
N ASP A 94 -4.38 5.34 0.70
CA ASP A 94 -3.73 4.68 -0.44
C ASP A 94 -2.72 3.59 -0.04
N LYS A 95 -2.57 3.35 1.27
CA LYS A 95 -1.63 2.41 1.88
C LYS A 95 -2.30 1.62 3.00
N LEU A 96 -1.89 0.37 3.15
CA LEU A 96 -2.31 -0.47 4.28
C LEU A 96 -1.79 0.13 5.61
N GLY A 97 -2.63 0.09 6.64
CA GLY A 97 -2.20 0.37 8.01
C GLY A 97 -1.29 -0.73 8.57
N ALA A 98 -0.69 -0.49 9.73
CA ALA A 98 0.04 -1.52 10.45
C ALA A 98 -0.93 -2.64 10.90
N VAL A 99 -0.48 -3.89 10.87
CA VAL A 99 -1.25 -5.01 11.42
C VAL A 99 -1.09 -5.05 12.94
N CYS A 100 -2.02 -5.71 13.63
CA CYS A 100 -1.93 -5.85 15.07
C CYS A 100 -0.73 -6.72 15.49
N PRO A 101 -0.18 -6.50 16.71
CA PRO A 101 0.97 -7.25 17.18
C PRO A 101 0.65 -8.75 17.27
N GLN A 102 1.49 -9.56 16.66
CA GLN A 102 1.35 -11.02 16.61
C GLN A 102 2.73 -11.68 16.58
N LYS A 103 2.87 -12.80 17.29
CA LYS A 103 4.08 -13.62 17.24
C LYS A 103 4.10 -14.41 15.94
N LEU A 104 4.92 -13.97 14.99
CA LEU A 104 5.12 -14.68 13.73
C LEU A 104 6.06 -15.88 13.95
N PRO A 105 5.82 -17.04 13.30
CA PRO A 105 6.77 -18.14 13.33
C PRO A 105 8.06 -17.75 12.60
N ASP A 106 9.21 -18.14 13.16
CA ASP A 106 10.47 -18.04 12.43
C ASP A 106 10.50 -19.12 11.34
N ILE A 107 10.70 -18.69 10.11
CA ILE A 107 10.81 -19.54 8.93
C ILE A 107 12.11 -19.28 8.15
N SER A 108 13.07 -18.58 8.78
CA SER A 108 14.38 -18.30 8.18
C SER A 108 15.10 -19.60 7.80
N ASN A 109 14.98 -20.63 8.65
CA ASN A 109 15.40 -22.00 8.38
C ASN A 109 14.22 -22.85 7.92
N GLU A 110 14.18 -23.15 6.62
CA GLU A 110 13.12 -23.94 6.01
C GLU A 110 13.09 -25.40 6.50
N THR A 111 14.24 -26.02 6.74
CA THR A 111 14.32 -27.39 7.24
C THR A 111 13.69 -27.49 8.62
N GLU A 112 14.08 -26.61 9.55
CA GLU A 112 13.50 -26.56 10.90
C GLU A 112 12.01 -26.19 10.88
N ALA A 113 11.62 -25.29 9.98
CA ALA A 113 10.21 -24.95 9.81
C ALA A 113 9.38 -26.16 9.37
N LEU A 114 9.88 -26.98 8.43
CA LEU A 114 9.19 -28.17 7.92
C LEU A 114 9.08 -29.30 8.95
N GLU A 115 9.96 -29.36 9.95
CA GLU A 115 9.80 -30.26 11.09
C GLU A 115 8.61 -29.84 11.97
N LYS A 116 8.33 -28.54 12.05
CA LYS A 116 7.28 -27.96 12.90
C LYS A 116 5.96 -27.74 12.18
N MET A 117 5.94 -27.69 10.85
CA MET A 117 4.73 -27.42 10.08
C MET A 117 4.69 -28.08 8.68
N PRO A 118 3.49 -28.39 8.15
CA PRO A 118 3.35 -28.90 6.79
C PRO A 118 3.84 -27.91 5.72
N LYS A 119 4.34 -28.42 4.59
CA LYS A 119 4.84 -27.62 3.45
C LYS A 119 3.84 -26.54 2.98
N GLY A 120 2.56 -26.88 2.85
CA GLY A 120 1.53 -25.92 2.42
C GLY A 120 1.36 -24.75 3.40
N ARG A 121 1.54 -24.99 4.71
CA ARG A 121 1.51 -23.93 5.72
C ARG A 121 2.73 -23.03 5.61
N LEU A 122 3.91 -23.59 5.38
CA LEU A 122 5.14 -22.82 5.16
C LEU A 122 5.01 -21.92 3.93
N GLU A 123 4.53 -22.45 2.81
CA GLU A 123 4.33 -21.68 1.58
C GLU A 123 3.32 -20.54 1.77
N TYR A 124 2.21 -20.82 2.47
CA TYR A 124 1.23 -19.81 2.84
C TYR A 124 1.85 -18.69 3.69
N LEU A 125 2.66 -19.04 4.70
CA LEU A 125 3.35 -18.06 5.55
C LEU A 125 4.37 -17.24 4.76
N LYS A 126 5.18 -17.86 3.90
CA LYS A 126 6.12 -17.17 3.02
C LYS A 126 5.44 -16.06 2.21
N ARG A 127 4.23 -16.32 1.70
CA ARG A 127 3.43 -15.33 0.95
C ARG A 127 2.89 -14.20 1.83
N LEU A 128 2.51 -14.49 3.07
CA LEU A 128 1.89 -13.51 3.97
C LEU A 128 2.89 -12.62 4.71
N LEU A 129 4.05 -13.16 5.07
CA LEU A 129 5.01 -12.47 5.95
C LEU A 129 5.37 -11.05 5.51
N PRO A 130 5.56 -10.74 4.21
CA PRO A 130 5.80 -9.35 3.78
C PRO A 130 4.72 -8.36 4.25
N TYR A 131 3.46 -8.80 4.33
CA TYR A 131 2.32 -7.98 4.77
C TYR A 131 2.16 -7.92 6.30
N LEU A 132 2.78 -8.85 7.04
CA LEU A 132 2.67 -8.96 8.50
C LEU A 132 3.84 -8.34 9.28
N LYS A 133 4.88 -7.88 8.57
CA LYS A 133 6.09 -7.30 9.18
C LYS A 133 5.84 -5.97 9.88
N ASN A 134 4.99 -5.11 9.30
CA ASN A 134 4.69 -3.80 9.87
C ASN A 134 3.61 -3.92 10.95
N GLN A 135 4.03 -4.11 12.20
CA GLN A 135 3.14 -4.29 13.35
C GLN A 135 3.14 -3.06 14.26
N SER A 136 1.97 -2.73 14.81
CA SER A 136 1.80 -1.66 15.80
C SER A 136 0.58 -1.94 16.67
N GLU A 137 0.57 -1.49 17.93
CA GLU A 137 -0.66 -1.47 18.74
C GLU A 137 -1.72 -0.51 18.15
N ASP A 138 -1.28 0.52 17.43
CA ASP A 138 -2.16 1.30 16.56
C ASP A 138 -2.43 0.53 15.25
N CYS A 139 -3.41 -0.36 15.29
CA CYS A 139 -3.77 -1.26 14.17
C CYS A 139 -5.27 -1.28 13.83
N LEU A 140 -6.10 -0.41 14.42
CA LEU A 140 -7.56 -0.42 14.23
C LEU A 140 -7.97 0.30 12.94
N TYR A 141 -7.55 -0.28 11.82
CA TYR A 141 -7.82 0.18 10.46
C TYR A 141 -8.61 -0.86 9.67
N LEU A 142 -9.40 -0.40 8.71
CA LEU A 142 -10.08 -1.24 7.73
C LEU A 142 -9.72 -0.84 6.31
N ASN A 143 -9.95 -1.76 5.39
CA ASN A 143 -9.76 -1.55 3.95
C ASN A 143 -11.12 -1.76 3.26
N ILE A 144 -11.49 -0.85 2.36
CA ILE A 144 -12.76 -0.87 1.64
C ILE A 144 -12.46 -1.07 0.16
N TYR A 145 -13.14 -2.03 -0.46
CA TYR A 145 -13.09 -2.30 -1.88
C TYR A 145 -14.52 -2.20 -2.42
N ALA A 146 -14.79 -1.20 -3.24
CA ALA A 146 -16.11 -0.95 -3.80
C ALA A 146 -16.02 -0.87 -5.34
N PRO A 147 -17.01 -1.36 -6.09
CA PRO A 147 -17.08 -1.08 -7.52
C PRO A 147 -17.03 0.43 -7.77
N ALA A 148 -16.20 0.86 -8.73
CA ALA A 148 -16.08 2.28 -9.02
C ALA A 148 -17.42 2.86 -9.47
N GLN A 149 -17.75 4.05 -8.97
CA GLN A 149 -19.04 4.66 -9.19
C GLN A 149 -18.94 5.81 -10.20
N GLY A 150 -19.53 5.61 -11.38
CA GLY A 150 -19.63 6.58 -12.45
C GLY A 150 -20.73 6.18 -13.43
N LYS A 151 -21.41 7.17 -14.02
CA LYS A 151 -22.48 7.00 -15.00
C LYS A 151 -21.90 6.55 -16.34
N TRP A 152 -22.59 5.61 -16.97
CA TRP A 152 -22.37 5.18 -18.35
C TRP A 152 -22.82 6.26 -19.33
#